data_AF-A0A7S2XY90-F1
#
_entry.id   AF-A0A7S2XY90-F1
#
_cell.length_a   1.000
_cell.length_b   1.000
_cell.length_c   1.000
_cell.angle_alpha   90.00
_cell.angle_beta   90.00
_cell.angle_gamma   90.00
#
_symmetry.space_group_name_H-M   'P 1'
#
loop_
_entity.id
_entity.type
_entity.pdbx_description
1 polymer ?
#
loop_
_entity_poly.entity_id
_entity_poly.type
_entity_poly.pdbx_seq_one_letter_code
_entity_poly.pdbx_strand_id
1 'polypeptide(L)'
;KKKKVVDGSKSQGLPKTGYEFERAWRSMRRDPVAKLDYVKALPVSGLSALIKGTSGLDGEMLADVLNTVRGAFLPESVDSALVWAKALSSNSRLALTLLLLTDSEKKAITNFFGDMPADNPEVLAIRSHFLAS
;
A
#
# COMPACT_ATOMS: atom_id res chain seq x y z
N LYS A 1 34.83 -25.63 5.97
CA LYS A 1 33.92 -24.85 5.11
C LYS A 1 33.03 -23.98 5.99
N LYS A 2 33.32 -22.67 6.14
CA LYS A 2 32.47 -21.75 6.92
C LYS A 2 31.25 -21.38 6.06
N LYS A 3 30.05 -21.71 6.54
CA LYS A 3 28.78 -21.26 5.94
C LYS A 3 28.68 -19.75 6.14
N LYS A 4 28.65 -19.00 5.04
CA LYS A 4 28.36 -17.56 5.03
C LYS A 4 26.88 -17.42 5.32
N VAL A 5 26.55 -17.09 6.58
CA VAL A 5 25.19 -16.66 6.95
C VAL A 5 24.96 -15.36 6.19
N VAL A 6 24.09 -15.40 5.19
CA VAL A 6 23.60 -14.19 4.55
C VAL A 6 22.63 -13.59 5.55
N ASP A 7 23.13 -12.67 6.36
CA ASP A 7 22.34 -11.77 7.16
C ASP A 7 21.56 -10.86 6.20
N GLY A 8 20.35 -11.29 5.87
CA GLY A 8 19.42 -10.62 4.96
C GLY A 8 18.67 -9.45 5.61
N SER A 9 18.90 -9.21 6.90
CA SER A 9 18.23 -8.16 7.66
C SER A 9 19.13 -6.94 7.80
N LYS A 10 19.61 -6.41 6.66
CA LYS A 10 19.84 -4.96 6.63
C LYS A 10 18.45 -4.34 6.74
N SER A 11 18.09 -3.91 7.94
CA SER A 11 17.04 -2.93 8.16
C SER A 11 17.35 -1.75 7.24
N GLN A 12 16.85 -1.77 6.01
CA GLN A 12 16.78 -0.58 5.20
C GLN A 12 15.95 0.36 6.04
N GLY A 13 16.57 1.43 6.54
CA GLY A 13 15.89 2.40 7.39
C GLY A 13 14.59 2.84 6.73
N LEU A 14 13.64 3.32 7.53
CA LEU A 14 12.36 3.80 7.01
C LEU A 14 12.59 4.76 5.84
N PRO A 15 11.84 4.58 4.73
CA PRO A 15 12.06 5.35 3.52
C PRO A 15 11.80 6.82 3.80
N LYS A 16 12.66 7.68 3.26
CA LYS A 16 12.55 9.13 3.32
C LYS A 16 11.88 9.70 2.08
N THR A 17 11.88 8.94 0.99
CA THR A 17 11.36 9.36 -0.31
C THR A 17 10.49 8.27 -0.94
N GLY A 18 9.58 8.65 -1.83
CA GLY A 18 8.75 7.69 -2.56
C GLY A 18 9.55 6.71 -3.42
N TYR A 19 10.71 7.14 -3.93
CA TYR A 19 11.64 6.25 -4.63
C TYR A 19 12.21 5.17 -3.70
N GLU A 20 12.62 5.53 -2.49
CA GLU A 20 13.09 4.57 -1.48
C GLU A 20 11.97 3.60 -1.07
N PHE A 21 10.75 4.13 -0.90
CA PHE A 21 9.57 3.32 -0.63
C PHE A 21 9.33 2.29 -1.74
N GLU A 22 9.28 2.73 -3.00
CA GLU A 22 9.07 1.87 -4.15
C GLU A 22 10.16 0.79 -4.26
N ARG A 23 11.42 1.18 -4.10
CA ARG A 23 12.56 0.26 -4.18
C ARG A 23 12.50 -0.80 -3.08
N ALA A 24 12.23 -0.39 -1.84
CA ALA A 24 12.07 -1.31 -0.72
C ALA A 24 10.88 -2.24 -0.98
N TRP A 25 9.73 -1.69 -1.39
CA TRP A 25 8.52 -2.45 -1.70
C TRP A 25 8.77 -3.55 -2.74
N ARG A 26 9.36 -3.17 -3.89
CA ARG A 26 9.68 -4.09 -4.98
C ARG A 26 10.70 -5.15 -4.57
N SER A 27 11.63 -4.84 -3.66
CA SER A 27 12.60 -5.81 -3.15
C SER A 27 11.96 -6.91 -2.28
N MET A 28 10.82 -6.61 -1.65
CA MET A 28 10.05 -7.55 -0.81
C MET A 28 8.96 -8.29 -1.60
N ARG A 29 8.98 -8.27 -2.94
CA ARG A 29 7.89 -8.83 -3.77
C ARG A 29 7.49 -10.26 -3.39
N ARG A 30 8.44 -11.09 -2.96
CA ARG A 30 8.24 -12.50 -2.61
C ARG A 30 8.14 -12.76 -1.10
N ASP A 31 8.10 -11.71 -0.29
CA ASP A 31 8.06 -11.79 1.17
C ASP A 31 6.87 -11.00 1.72
N PRO A 32 5.68 -11.63 1.81
CA PRO A 32 4.49 -10.97 2.32
C PRO A 32 4.60 -10.61 3.80
N VAL A 33 5.39 -11.35 4.59
CA VAL A 33 5.62 -11.05 6.01
C VAL A 33 6.43 -9.77 6.14
N ALA A 34 7.52 -9.64 5.36
CA ALA A 34 8.31 -8.42 5.35
C ALA A 34 7.50 -7.18 4.93
N LYS A 35 6.58 -7.31 3.96
CA LYS A 35 5.68 -6.21 3.57
C LYS A 35 4.75 -5.80 4.70
N LEU A 36 4.18 -6.76 5.44
CA LEU A 36 3.32 -6.47 6.60
C LEU A 36 4.10 -5.71 7.68
N ASP A 37 5.27 -6.20 8.05
CA ASP A 37 6.13 -5.55 9.05
C ASP A 37 6.54 -4.14 8.59
N TYR A 38 6.87 -3.99 7.31
CA TYR A 38 7.23 -2.71 6.72
C TYR A 38 6.09 -1.69 6.75
N VAL A 39 4.88 -2.11 6.37
CA VAL A 39 3.68 -1.27 6.42
C VAL A 39 3.37 -0.82 7.86
N LYS A 40 3.52 -1.72 8.84
CA LYS A 40 3.30 -1.40 10.26
C LYS A 40 4.38 -0.47 10.84
N ALA A 41 5.60 -0.50 10.30
CA ALA A 41 6.71 0.33 10.76
C ALA A 41 6.69 1.78 10.20
N LEU A 42 5.93 2.03 9.13
CA LEU A 42 5.91 3.35 8.48
C LEU A 42 5.14 4.40 9.30
N PRO A 43 5.70 5.61 9.48
CA PRO A 43 5.03 6.65 10.24
C PRO A 43 3.86 7.24 9.45
N VAL A 44 2.68 7.23 10.08
CA VAL A 44 1.44 7.76 9.51
C VAL A 44 1.58 9.23 9.09
N SER A 45 2.30 10.04 9.88
CA SER A 45 2.46 11.48 9.66
C SER A 45 3.20 11.87 8.37
N GLY A 46 3.96 10.95 7.76
CA GLY A 46 4.72 11.19 6.53
C GLY A 46 4.18 10.44 5.31
N LEU A 47 3.17 9.58 5.49
CA LEU A 47 2.78 8.60 4.49
C LEU A 47 2.29 9.24 3.18
N SER A 48 1.46 10.27 3.24
CA SER A 48 0.98 10.95 2.02
C SER A 48 2.13 11.61 1.25
N ALA A 49 3.10 12.23 1.94
CA ALA A 49 4.27 12.83 1.27
C ALA A 49 5.14 11.76 0.60
N LEU A 50 5.34 10.62 1.27
CA LEU A 50 6.07 9.47 0.74
C LEU A 50 5.39 8.92 -0.52
N ILE A 51 4.09 8.66 -0.43
CA ILE A 51 3.30 8.08 -1.52
C ILE A 51 3.17 9.05 -2.70
N LYS A 52 3.00 10.36 -2.47
CA LYS A 52 3.04 11.38 -3.54
C LYS A 52 4.34 11.35 -4.35
N GLY A 53 5.47 11.08 -3.70
CA GLY A 53 6.77 10.96 -4.36
C GLY A 53 7.01 9.63 -5.08
N THR A 54 6.05 8.68 -5.03
CA THR A 54 6.20 7.35 -5.64
C THR A 54 5.82 7.41 -7.12
N SER A 55 6.82 7.34 -7.99
CA SER A 55 6.63 7.43 -9.44
C SER A 55 6.19 6.14 -10.12
N GLY A 56 6.54 4.98 -9.55
CA GLY A 56 6.21 3.66 -10.12
C GLY A 56 4.98 3.01 -9.50
N LEU A 57 3.98 3.81 -9.09
CA LEU A 57 2.68 3.29 -8.66
C LEU A 57 1.92 2.73 -9.88
N ASP A 58 2.10 1.44 -10.16
CA ASP A 58 1.36 0.68 -11.16
C ASP A 58 0.22 -0.14 -10.51
N GLY A 59 -0.60 -0.79 -11.34
CA GLY A 59 -1.75 -1.58 -10.86
C GLY A 59 -1.34 -2.71 -9.93
N GLU A 60 -0.24 -3.39 -10.24
CA GLU A 60 0.30 -4.50 -9.45
C GLU A 60 0.68 -3.99 -8.06
N MET A 61 1.47 -2.91 -7.99
CA MET A 61 1.91 -2.32 -6.73
C MET A 61 0.74 -1.76 -5.93
N LEU A 62 -0.22 -1.10 -6.57
CA LEU A 62 -1.41 -0.57 -5.90
C LEU A 62 -2.23 -1.69 -5.24
N ALA A 63 -2.55 -2.73 -6.01
CA ALA A 63 -3.32 -3.88 -5.51
C ALA A 63 -2.58 -4.61 -4.39
N ASP A 64 -1.27 -4.79 -4.53
CA ASP A 64 -0.43 -5.45 -3.55
C ASP A 64 -0.28 -4.65 -2.24
N VAL A 65 -0.14 -3.32 -2.32
CA VAL A 65 -0.18 -2.44 -1.13
C VAL A 65 -1.54 -2.55 -0.44
N LEU A 66 -2.65 -2.42 -1.17
CA LEU A 66 -3.99 -2.48 -0.58
C LEU A 66 -4.26 -3.84 0.07
N ASN A 67 -3.88 -4.96 -0.56
CA ASN A 67 -3.99 -6.29 0.04
C ASN A 67 -3.14 -6.45 1.30
N THR A 68 -1.93 -5.88 1.31
CA THR A 68 -1.05 -5.90 2.49
C THR A 68 -1.66 -5.08 3.63
N VAL A 69 -2.12 -3.86 3.35
CA VAL A 69 -2.79 -2.98 4.32
C VAL A 69 -4.07 -3.61 4.85
N ARG A 70 -4.85 -4.26 3.99
CA ARG A 70 -6.05 -5.03 4.36
C ARG A 70 -5.71 -6.07 5.43
N GLY A 71 -4.71 -6.91 5.18
CA GLY A 71 -4.28 -7.94 6.13
C GLY A 71 -3.63 -7.37 7.40
N ALA A 72 -2.93 -6.23 7.30
CA ALA A 72 -2.23 -5.62 8.42
C ALA A 72 -3.14 -4.91 9.41
N PHE A 73 -4.16 -4.18 8.91
CA PHE A 73 -4.90 -3.22 9.72
C PHE A 73 -6.39 -3.46 9.81
N LEU A 74 -7.08 -4.00 8.79
CA LEU A 74 -8.54 -4.14 8.90
C LEU A 74 -9.02 -4.99 10.09
N PRO A 75 -8.32 -6.06 10.52
CA PRO A 75 -8.71 -6.78 11.73
C PRO A 75 -8.64 -5.96 13.03
N GLU A 76 -7.83 -4.90 13.06
CA GLU A 76 -7.52 -4.12 14.27
C GLU A 76 -8.11 -2.69 14.23
N SER A 77 -8.02 -2.02 13.09
CA SER A 77 -8.37 -0.61 12.90
C SER A 77 -8.66 -0.30 11.43
N VAL A 78 -9.93 -0.05 11.12
CA VAL A 78 -10.37 0.47 9.82
C VAL A 78 -9.72 1.83 9.53
N ASP A 79 -9.63 2.70 10.53
CA ASP A 79 -9.04 4.03 10.40
C ASP A 79 -7.59 3.97 9.89
N SER A 80 -6.79 3.03 10.42
CA SER A 80 -5.40 2.85 9.99
C SER A 80 -5.32 2.45 8.51
N ALA A 81 -6.22 1.57 8.06
CA ALA A 81 -6.32 1.22 6.64
C ALA A 81 -6.79 2.41 5.78
N LEU A 82 -7.69 3.24 6.28
CA LEU A 82 -8.17 4.45 5.58
C LEU A 82 -7.07 5.50 5.42
N VAL A 83 -6.16 5.66 6.40
CA VAL A 83 -5.01 6.55 6.22
C VAL A 83 -4.17 6.12 5.01
N TRP A 84 -3.94 4.82 4.84
CA TRP A 84 -3.23 4.29 3.68
C TRP A 84 -3.96 4.55 2.37
N ALA A 85 -5.27 4.28 2.33
CA ALA A 85 -6.09 4.55 1.16
C ALA A 85 -6.10 6.05 0.80
N LYS A 86 -6.16 6.93 1.80
CA LYS A 86 -6.07 8.39 1.63
C LYS A 86 -4.70 8.85 1.15
N ALA A 87 -3.62 8.20 1.61
CA ALA A 87 -2.28 8.49 1.11
C ALA A 87 -2.14 8.08 -0.36
N LEU A 88 -2.64 6.90 -0.74
CA LEU A 88 -2.68 6.41 -2.12
C LEU A 88 -3.53 7.30 -3.03
N SER A 89 -4.70 7.78 -2.55
CA SER A 89 -5.56 8.71 -3.30
C SER A 89 -4.91 10.05 -3.61
N SER A 90 -3.87 10.41 -2.86
CA SER A 90 -3.12 11.64 -3.08
C SER A 90 -2.00 11.54 -4.13
N ASN A 91 -1.73 10.34 -4.66
CA ASN A 91 -0.73 10.13 -5.71
C ASN A 91 -1.26 10.62 -7.07
N SER A 92 -0.50 11.47 -7.76
CA SER A 92 -0.92 12.08 -9.05
C SER A 92 -1.09 11.06 -10.19
N ARG A 93 -0.47 9.88 -10.09
CA ARG A 93 -0.60 8.81 -11.09
C ARG A 93 -1.80 7.93 -10.86
N LEU A 94 -2.46 8.01 -9.70
CA LEU A 94 -3.54 7.08 -9.35
C LEU A 94 -4.60 7.01 -10.46
N ALA A 95 -5.08 8.13 -10.99
CA ALA A 95 -6.10 8.14 -12.04
C ALA A 95 -5.69 7.34 -13.29
N LEU A 96 -4.42 7.47 -13.72
CA LEU A 96 -3.89 6.68 -14.82
C LEU A 96 -3.75 5.20 -14.43
N THR A 97 -3.30 4.91 -13.21
CA THR A 97 -3.18 3.55 -12.68
C THR A 97 -4.53 2.85 -12.65
N LEU A 98 -5.59 3.54 -12.22
CA LEU A 98 -6.96 3.00 -12.16
C LEU A 98 -7.52 2.66 -13.54
N LEU A 99 -7.22 3.48 -14.55
CA LEU A 99 -7.64 3.23 -15.94
C LEU A 99 -7.02 1.95 -16.52
N LEU A 100 -5.81 1.61 -16.07
CA LEU A 100 -5.01 0.50 -16.60
C LEU A 100 -5.12 -0.79 -15.79
N LEU A 101 -6.03 -0.84 -14.81
CA LEU A 101 -6.19 -2.02 -13.97
C LEU A 101 -6.75 -3.21 -14.74
N THR A 102 -6.14 -4.35 -14.48
CA THR A 102 -6.69 -5.68 -14.79
C THR A 102 -7.86 -6.02 -13.86
N ASP A 103 -8.67 -7.00 -14.25
CA ASP A 103 -9.80 -7.46 -13.43
C ASP A 103 -9.37 -7.99 -12.05
N SER A 104 -8.20 -8.63 -11.97
CA SER A 104 -7.65 -9.09 -10.70
C SER A 104 -7.26 -7.94 -9.76
N GLU A 105 -6.73 -6.85 -10.31
CA GLU A 105 -6.35 -5.67 -9.51
C GLU A 105 -7.59 -4.88 -9.09
N LYS A 106 -8.58 -4.73 -9.96
CA LYS A 106 -9.90 -4.17 -9.61
C LYS A 106 -10.55 -4.93 -8.47
N LYS A 107 -10.52 -6.28 -8.53
CA LYS A 107 -11.04 -7.13 -7.47
C LYS A 107 -10.32 -6.92 -6.13
N ALA A 108 -9.01 -6.69 -6.14
CA ALA A 108 -8.27 -6.36 -4.91
C ALA A 108 -8.76 -5.06 -4.28
N ILE A 109 -8.98 -4.01 -5.09
CA ILE A 109 -9.54 -2.74 -4.62
C ILE A 109 -10.97 -2.93 -4.09
N THR A 110 -11.82 -3.67 -4.81
CA THR A 110 -13.18 -3.96 -4.36
C THR A 110 -13.19 -4.70 -3.02
N ASN A 111 -12.33 -5.72 -2.86
CA ASN A 111 -12.23 -6.47 -1.61
C ASN A 111 -11.72 -5.61 -0.45
N PHE A 112 -10.75 -4.72 -0.71
CA PHE A 112 -10.23 -3.79 0.29
C PHE A 112 -11.34 -2.94 0.92
N PHE A 113 -12.19 -2.33 0.09
CA PHE A 113 -13.32 -1.52 0.59
C PHE A 113 -14.53 -2.36 1.02
N GLY A 114 -14.70 -3.57 0.48
CA GLY A 114 -15.81 -4.46 0.82
C GLY A 114 -15.76 -4.99 2.25
N ASP A 115 -14.57 -5.05 2.84
CA ASP A 115 -14.36 -5.43 4.24
C ASP A 115 -14.54 -4.26 5.23
N MET A 116 -14.79 -3.05 4.74
CA MET A 116 -15.01 -1.86 5.56
C MET A 116 -16.51 -1.57 5.75
N PRO A 117 -16.92 -0.89 6.83
CA PRO A 117 -18.31 -0.48 7.03
C PRO A 117 -18.81 0.39 5.88
N ALA A 118 -19.83 -0.08 5.15
CA ALA A 118 -20.34 0.57 3.94
C ALA A 118 -21.11 1.88 4.22
N ASP A 119 -21.55 2.08 5.45
CA ASP A 119 -22.25 3.26 5.95
C ASP A 119 -21.31 4.33 6.51
N ASN A 120 -19.99 4.05 6.60
CA ASN A 120 -19.02 5.02 7.06
C ASN A 120 -18.77 6.09 5.97
N PRO A 121 -19.02 7.38 6.25
CA PRO A 121 -18.89 8.45 5.26
C PRO A 121 -17.44 8.66 4.78
N GLU A 122 -16.44 8.40 5.61
CA GLU A 122 -15.03 8.50 5.22
C GLU A 122 -14.63 7.36 4.28
N VAL A 123 -15.13 6.13 4.54
CA VAL A 123 -14.97 4.99 3.62
C VAL A 123 -15.58 5.34 2.27
N LEU A 124 -16.82 5.86 2.24
CA LEU A 124 -17.51 6.24 1.00
C LEU A 124 -16.76 7.34 0.23
N ALA A 125 -16.31 8.38 0.94
CA ALA A 125 -15.55 9.47 0.34
C ALA A 125 -14.24 8.95 -0.29
N ILE A 126 -13.45 8.19 0.46
CA ILE A 126 -12.17 7.66 -0.04
C ILE A 126 -12.39 6.66 -1.18
N ARG A 127 -13.35 5.74 -1.04
CA ARG A 127 -13.70 4.73 -2.06
C ARG A 127 -14.05 5.36 -3.41
N SER A 128 -14.70 6.52 -3.41
CA SER A 128 -15.06 7.23 -4.65
C SER A 128 -13.82 7.59 -5.51
N HIS A 129 -12.66 7.82 -4.89
CA HIS A 129 -11.41 8.07 -5.62
C HIS A 129 -10.87 6.83 -6.35
N PHE A 130 -11.29 5.62 -5.98
CA PHE A 130 -10.76 4.36 -6.52
C PHE A 130 -11.72 3.66 -7.50
N LEU A 131 -13.02 3.91 -7.38
CA LEU A 131 -14.05 3.17 -8.14
C LEU A 131 -14.89 4.04 -9.08
N ALA A 132 -14.59 5.34 -9.20
CA ALA A 132 -15.31 6.25 -10.11
C ALA A 132 -14.78 6.23 -11.56
N SER A 133 -13.88 5.29 -11.90
CA SER A 133 -13.23 5.17 -13.23
C SER A 133 -13.77 4.02 -14.04
#